data_AF-A0AAW4ENM5-F1
#
_entry.id   AF-A0AAW4ENM5-F1
#
_cell.length_a   1.000
_cell.length_b   1.000
_cell.length_c   1.000
_cell.angle_alpha   90.00
_cell.angle_beta   90.00
_cell.angle_gamma   90.00
#
_symmetry.space_group_name_H-M   'P 1'
#
loop_
_entity.id
_entity.type
_entity.pdbx_description
1 polymer ?
#
loop_
_entity_poly.entity_id
_entity_poly.type
_entity_poly.pdbx_seq_one_letter_code
_entity_poly.pdbx_strand_id
1 'polypeptide(L)'
;MLAAGPALADDGRCTRGKAVGELIDAGMVSMASHRKGDQCRFTGVASSVHAMLRQAMFLSALAGNCRGIALEVDPKQETRLGIRVPQRCLVDTDPPDAPPVDWWPLSSPPPRYPQEAYKQGLKGTTVILVVINREGRVTGRIIAESSGHPALDEAAINAASAWTFSSKRSDPPDVSLARIPVNFEF
;
A
#
# COMPACT_ATOMS: atom_id res chain seq x y z
N MET A 1 4.00 21.44 -9.60
CA MET A 1 2.79 21.53 -8.75
C MET A 1 2.97 20.52 -7.63
N LEU A 2 3.09 20.97 -6.38
CA LEU A 2 3.08 20.05 -5.24
C LEU A 2 1.73 19.34 -5.24
N ALA A 3 1.71 18.02 -5.39
CA ALA A 3 0.53 17.24 -5.10
C ALA A 3 0.21 17.48 -3.63
N ALA A 4 -0.90 18.18 -3.35
CA ALA A 4 -1.42 18.24 -1.99
C ALA A 4 -1.69 16.78 -1.59
N GLY A 5 -0.97 16.30 -0.58
CA GLY A 5 -1.21 14.98 -0.03
C GLY A 5 -2.68 14.84 0.41
N PRO A 6 -3.21 13.61 0.49
CA PRO A 6 -4.61 13.39 0.80
C PRO A 6 -5.02 14.11 2.08
N ALA A 7 -6.21 14.69 2.07
CA ALA A 7 -6.78 15.28 3.28
C ALA A 7 -6.97 14.16 4.32
N LEU A 8 -6.30 14.30 5.46
CA LEU A 8 -6.20 13.27 6.49
C LEU A 8 -6.99 13.66 7.74
N ALA A 9 -7.89 12.78 8.17
CA ALA A 9 -8.57 12.86 9.45
C ALA A 9 -8.39 11.54 10.22
N ASP A 10 -7.32 11.45 11.02
CA ASP A 10 -7.01 10.26 11.82
C ASP A 10 -7.20 10.58 13.31
N ASP A 11 -7.98 9.75 14.01
CA ASP A 11 -8.12 9.85 15.46
C ASP A 11 -6.96 9.17 16.22
N GLY A 12 -6.00 8.57 15.50
CA GLY A 12 -4.78 7.96 16.03
C GLY A 12 -5.02 6.66 16.80
N ARG A 13 -6.23 6.11 16.74
CA ARG A 13 -6.65 4.96 17.58
C ARG A 13 -6.84 3.67 16.80
N CYS A 14 -6.57 3.69 15.50
CA CYS A 14 -6.81 2.58 14.58
C CYS A 14 -5.57 1.93 13.96
N THR A 15 -4.37 2.45 14.25
CA THR A 15 -3.09 1.85 13.90
C THR A 15 -2.22 1.68 15.14
N ARG A 16 -1.29 0.72 15.11
CA ARG A 16 -0.21 0.60 16.10
C ARG A 16 1.08 0.99 15.38
N GLY A 17 1.71 2.10 15.80
CA GLY A 17 2.90 2.66 15.16
C GLY A 17 2.61 3.99 14.44
N LYS A 18 2.96 4.10 13.15
CA LYS A 18 2.80 5.30 12.33
C LYS A 18 1.32 5.61 12.00
N ALA A 19 1.09 6.88 11.70
CA ALA A 19 -0.22 7.41 11.33
C ALA A 19 -0.73 6.78 10.02
N VAL A 20 -2.05 6.71 9.87
CA VAL A 20 -2.73 6.24 8.66
C VAL A 20 -2.25 6.98 7.39
N GLY A 21 -1.71 8.20 7.56
CA GLY A 21 -1.13 9.04 6.51
C GLY A 21 0.03 8.45 5.71
N GLU A 22 0.79 7.51 6.26
CA GLU A 22 1.91 6.87 5.54
C GLU A 22 1.49 5.62 4.76
N LEU A 23 0.23 5.20 4.90
CA LEU A 23 -0.33 3.98 4.31
C LEU A 23 -1.32 4.29 3.19
N ILE A 24 -1.11 5.39 2.47
CA ILE A 24 -2.07 5.93 1.51
C ILE A 24 -1.53 5.89 0.10
N ASP A 25 -2.30 5.28 -0.81
CA ASP A 25 -2.02 5.31 -2.24
C ASP A 25 -2.07 6.75 -2.74
N ALA A 26 -1.10 7.13 -3.57
CA ALA A 26 -0.98 8.46 -4.15
C ALA A 26 -2.22 8.88 -4.96
N GLY A 27 -3.05 7.92 -5.40
CA GLY A 27 -4.33 8.20 -6.06
C GLY A 27 -5.49 8.50 -5.11
N MET A 28 -5.31 8.45 -3.79
CA MET A 28 -6.34 8.85 -2.82
C MET A 28 -6.40 10.37 -2.67
N VAL A 29 -7.62 10.90 -2.65
CA VAL A 29 -7.90 12.34 -2.45
C VAL A 29 -8.09 12.64 -0.96
N SER A 30 -8.73 11.73 -0.23
CA SER A 30 -8.91 11.85 1.21
C SER A 30 -8.94 10.48 1.86
N MET A 31 -8.50 10.44 3.13
CA MET A 31 -8.63 9.26 3.96
C MET A 31 -8.86 9.65 5.41
N ALA A 32 -9.73 8.90 6.06
CA ALA A 32 -10.08 9.10 7.45
C ALA A 32 -10.19 7.77 8.16
N SER A 33 -9.83 7.76 9.44
CA SER A 33 -9.96 6.64 10.35
C SER A 33 -10.74 7.10 11.57
N HIS A 34 -11.76 6.31 11.92
CA HIS A 34 -12.60 6.56 13.07
C HIS A 34 -12.82 5.27 13.84
N ARG A 35 -12.60 5.34 15.15
CA ARG A 35 -13.00 4.27 16.06
C ARG A 35 -14.50 4.36 16.37
N LYS A 36 -15.22 3.24 16.20
CA LYS A 36 -16.61 3.07 16.62
C LYS A 36 -16.76 1.78 17.42
N GLY A 37 -16.78 1.90 18.76
CA GLY A 37 -16.79 0.73 19.64
C GLY A 37 -15.47 -0.06 19.53
N ASP A 38 -15.57 -1.37 19.29
CA ASP A 38 -14.43 -2.28 19.07
C ASP A 38 -13.99 -2.36 17.59
N GLN A 39 -14.50 -1.47 16.73
CA GLN A 39 -14.20 -1.46 15.31
C GLN A 39 -13.50 -0.18 14.89
N CYS A 40 -12.53 -0.33 14.00
CA CYS A 40 -11.92 0.74 13.23
C CYS A 40 -12.57 0.83 11.87
N ARG A 41 -13.06 2.01 11.53
CA ARG A 41 -13.60 2.31 10.22
C ARG A 41 -12.64 3.21 9.47
N PHE A 42 -12.18 2.75 8.32
CA PHE A 42 -11.42 3.54 7.36
C PHE A 42 -12.38 3.97 6.25
N THR A 43 -12.39 5.26 5.93
CA THR A 43 -13.16 5.80 4.82
C THR A 43 -12.29 6.71 3.97
N GLY A 44 -12.52 6.76 2.67
CA GLY A 44 -11.76 7.64 1.81
C GLY A 44 -12.41 7.86 0.47
N VAL A 45 -11.87 8.82 -0.27
CA VAL A 45 -12.25 9.10 -1.66
C VAL A 45 -11.00 8.98 -2.50
N ALA A 46 -11.09 8.24 -3.61
CA ALA A 46 -10.01 8.10 -4.58
C ALA A 46 -10.28 8.94 -5.83
N SER A 47 -9.21 9.31 -6.52
CA SER A 47 -9.28 9.93 -7.86
C SER A 47 -9.65 8.93 -8.95
N SER A 48 -9.51 7.62 -8.68
CA SER A 48 -9.85 6.54 -9.60
C SER A 48 -10.23 5.25 -8.86
N VAL A 49 -10.99 4.39 -9.54
CA VAL A 49 -11.34 3.04 -9.04
C VAL A 49 -10.08 2.19 -8.79
N HIS A 50 -9.06 2.30 -9.65
CA HIS A 50 -7.80 1.56 -9.48
C HIS A 50 -7.08 1.93 -8.18
N ALA A 51 -6.96 3.24 -7.88
CA ALA A 51 -6.37 3.70 -6.64
C ALA A 51 -7.19 3.25 -5.41
N MET A 52 -8.52 3.35 -5.49
CA MET A 52 -9.41 2.85 -4.44
C MET A 52 -9.20 1.36 -4.17
N LEU A 53 -9.17 0.54 -5.22
CA LEU A 53 -9.01 -0.91 -5.09
C LEU A 53 -7.62 -1.28 -4.55
N ARG A 54 -6.55 -0.59 -4.97
CA ARG A 54 -5.21 -0.78 -4.39
C ARG A 54 -5.20 -0.46 -2.90
N GLN A 55 -5.73 0.69 -2.51
CA GLN A 55 -5.86 1.08 -1.11
C GLN A 55 -6.64 0.05 -0.29
N ALA A 56 -7.76 -0.44 -0.84
CA ALA A 56 -8.62 -1.41 -0.19
C ALA A 56 -7.90 -2.75 0.05
N MET A 57 -7.24 -3.26 -0.98
CA MET A 57 -6.44 -4.49 -0.93
C MET A 57 -5.26 -4.37 0.03
N PHE A 58 -4.62 -3.20 0.06
CA PHE A 58 -3.50 -2.94 0.95
C PHE A 58 -3.91 -2.94 2.42
N LEU A 59 -5.00 -2.24 2.77
CA LEU A 59 -5.54 -2.27 4.14
C LEU A 59 -6.04 -3.67 4.54
N SER A 60 -6.62 -4.43 3.60
CA SER A 60 -7.00 -5.82 3.82
C SER A 60 -5.78 -6.71 4.10
N ALA A 61 -4.72 -6.57 3.31
CA ALA A 61 -3.47 -7.32 3.48
C ALA A 61 -2.79 -6.99 4.81
N LEU A 62 -2.81 -5.72 5.22
CA LEU A 62 -2.27 -5.25 6.49
C LEU A 62 -2.99 -5.82 7.72
N ALA A 63 -4.29 -6.09 7.60
CA ALA A 63 -5.02 -6.78 8.64
C ALA A 63 -4.70 -8.29 8.70
N GLY A 64 -3.84 -8.80 7.80
CA GLY A 64 -3.24 -10.14 7.85
C GLY A 64 -4.29 -11.25 7.90
N ASN A 65 -4.06 -12.25 8.75
CA ASN A 65 -4.99 -13.36 8.98
C ASN A 65 -6.15 -13.00 9.92
N CYS A 66 -6.40 -11.71 10.17
CA CYS A 66 -7.39 -11.33 11.15
C CYS A 66 -8.82 -11.56 10.64
N ARG A 67 -9.57 -12.40 11.35
CA ARG A 67 -10.97 -12.70 11.02
C ARG A 67 -11.88 -11.50 11.37
N GLY A 68 -12.71 -11.11 10.40
CA GLY A 68 -13.78 -10.11 10.60
C GLY A 68 -13.60 -8.78 9.87
N ILE A 69 -12.69 -8.69 8.89
CA ILE A 69 -12.57 -7.53 8.01
C ILE A 69 -13.79 -7.48 7.08
N ALA A 70 -14.44 -6.32 6.98
CA ALA A 70 -15.54 -6.09 6.05
C ALA A 70 -15.22 -4.91 5.14
N LEU A 71 -15.10 -5.18 3.84
CA LEU A 71 -15.05 -4.17 2.79
C LEU A 71 -16.47 -3.63 2.56
N GLU A 72 -16.68 -2.36 2.82
CA GLU A 72 -17.91 -1.62 2.54
C GLU A 72 -17.70 -0.85 1.23
N VAL A 73 -18.00 -1.48 0.09
CA VAL A 73 -18.00 -0.81 -1.22
C VAL A 73 -19.37 -0.17 -1.42
N ASP A 74 -19.40 1.15 -1.65
CA ASP A 74 -20.63 1.83 -2.05
C ASP A 74 -20.90 1.53 -3.54
N PRO A 75 -21.93 0.75 -3.89
CA PRO A 75 -22.19 0.37 -5.28
C PRO A 75 -22.61 1.55 -6.17
N LYS A 76 -22.95 2.70 -5.58
CA LYS A 76 -23.31 3.92 -6.32
C LYS A 76 -22.15 4.91 -6.41
N GLN A 77 -21.11 4.73 -5.61
CA GLN A 77 -19.99 5.67 -5.51
C GLN A 77 -18.67 4.88 -5.61
N GLU A 78 -18.35 4.47 -6.84
CA GLU A 78 -17.27 3.52 -7.18
C GLU A 78 -15.85 3.95 -6.76
N THR A 79 -15.66 5.21 -6.33
CA THR A 79 -14.38 5.73 -5.85
C THR A 79 -14.33 5.95 -4.34
N ARG A 80 -15.39 5.54 -3.60
CA ARG A 80 -15.44 5.65 -2.15
C ARG A 80 -15.06 4.34 -1.49
N LEU A 81 -14.01 4.43 -0.68
CA LEU A 81 -13.57 3.34 0.17
C LEU A 81 -14.30 3.38 1.51
N GLY A 82 -14.82 2.24 1.94
CA GLY A 82 -15.19 1.96 3.31
C GLY A 82 -14.60 0.61 3.74
N ILE A 83 -13.90 0.55 4.86
CA ILE A 83 -13.41 -0.70 5.44
C ILE A 83 -13.67 -0.68 6.94
N ARG A 84 -14.18 -1.80 7.47
CA ARG A 84 -14.23 -2.05 8.91
C ARG A 84 -13.24 -3.14 9.29
N VAL A 85 -12.41 -2.84 10.29
CA VAL A 85 -11.39 -3.72 10.85
C VAL A 85 -11.63 -3.85 12.36
N PRO A 86 -11.67 -5.05 12.95
CA PRO A 86 -11.75 -5.21 14.40
C PRO A 86 -10.52 -4.61 15.09
N GLN A 87 -10.68 -3.95 16.25
CA GLN A 87 -9.55 -3.30 16.95
C GLN A 87 -8.48 -4.27 17.45
N ARG A 88 -8.80 -5.56 17.63
CA ARG A 88 -7.79 -6.59 17.94
C ARG A 88 -6.81 -6.84 16.77
N CYS A 89 -7.19 -6.42 15.57
CA CYS A 89 -6.38 -6.50 14.36
C CYS A 89 -5.63 -5.18 14.15
N LEU A 90 -4.94 -4.67 15.18
CA LEU A 90 -4.14 -3.45 15.01
C LEU A 90 -3.17 -3.69 13.85
N VAL A 91 -3.26 -2.83 12.84
CA VAL A 91 -2.28 -2.77 11.76
C VAL A 91 -0.96 -2.39 12.41
N ASP A 92 -0.07 -3.37 12.51
CA ASP A 92 1.28 -3.15 12.99
C ASP A 92 2.07 -2.47 11.86
N THR A 93 2.48 -1.23 12.14
CA THR A 93 3.19 -0.37 11.20
C THR A 93 4.63 -0.12 11.65
N ASP A 94 5.19 -1.02 12.47
CA ASP A 94 6.60 -0.97 12.83
C ASP A 94 7.46 -0.69 11.58
N PRO A 95 8.40 0.26 11.68
CA PRO A 95 8.52 1.36 10.74
C PRO A 95 9.01 0.91 9.34
N PRO A 96 8.48 1.53 8.25
CA PRO A 96 8.97 1.34 6.88
C PRO A 96 10.44 1.73 6.65
N ASP A 97 11.09 2.27 7.68
CA ASP A 97 12.46 2.77 7.69
C ASP A 97 13.43 1.85 8.45
N ALA A 98 12.95 0.75 9.05
CA ALA A 98 13.85 -0.34 9.41
C ALA A 98 14.41 -0.88 8.09
N PRO A 99 15.75 -0.90 7.88
CA PRO A 99 16.28 -1.47 6.67
C PRO A 99 15.73 -2.89 6.50
N PRO A 100 15.64 -3.42 5.27
CA PRO A 100 15.31 -4.82 5.00
C PRO A 100 16.32 -5.81 5.61
N VAL A 101 16.99 -5.48 6.72
CA VAL A 101 17.96 -6.33 7.41
C VAL A 101 17.39 -7.71 7.71
N ASP A 102 16.07 -7.80 7.92
CA ASP A 102 15.37 -9.06 8.14
C ASP A 102 14.72 -9.67 6.89
N TRP A 103 14.52 -8.95 5.78
CA TRP A 103 13.89 -9.46 4.56
C TRP A 103 14.75 -9.18 3.34
N TRP A 104 15.21 -10.19 2.61
CA TRP A 104 15.99 -9.99 1.38
C TRP A 104 15.22 -10.50 0.15
N PRO A 105 15.40 -9.88 -1.04
CA PRO A 105 14.69 -10.28 -2.24
C PRO A 105 15.16 -11.68 -2.68
N LEU A 106 14.25 -12.66 -2.62
CA LEU A 106 14.50 -14.01 -3.12
C LEU A 106 14.30 -14.07 -4.65
N SER A 107 13.26 -13.40 -5.14
CA SER A 107 13.01 -13.18 -6.56
C SER A 107 12.29 -11.85 -6.73
N SER A 108 12.93 -10.92 -7.44
CA SER A 108 12.40 -9.58 -7.70
C SER A 108 12.68 -9.20 -9.15
N PRO A 109 11.98 -9.83 -10.13
CA PRO A 109 12.15 -9.47 -11.53
C PRO A 109 11.90 -7.97 -11.72
N PRO A 110 12.76 -7.27 -12.50
CA PRO A 110 12.60 -5.84 -12.71
C PRO A 110 11.28 -5.55 -13.44
N PRO A 111 10.70 -4.36 -13.24
CA PRO A 111 9.52 -3.97 -13.99
C PRO A 111 9.81 -3.93 -15.48
N ARG A 112 8.85 -4.38 -16.28
CA ARG A 112 8.91 -4.18 -17.72
C ARG A 112 8.68 -2.70 -18.01
N TYR A 113 9.64 -2.05 -18.67
CA TYR A 113 9.47 -0.68 -19.15
C TYR A 113 8.30 -0.63 -20.16
N PRO A 114 7.26 0.17 -19.92
CA PRO A 114 6.18 0.34 -20.90
C PRO A 114 6.73 0.89 -22.22
N GLN A 115 6.43 0.22 -23.34
CA GLN A 115 6.97 0.63 -24.64
C GLN A 115 6.63 2.08 -25.00
N GLU A 116 5.41 2.53 -24.67
CA GLU A 116 4.98 3.90 -24.97
C GLU A 116 5.75 4.92 -24.13
N ALA A 117 5.95 4.65 -22.83
CA ALA A 117 6.74 5.50 -21.96
C ALA A 117 8.21 5.57 -22.42
N TYR A 118 8.76 4.45 -22.88
CA TYR A 118 10.11 4.39 -23.45
C TYR A 118 10.22 5.25 -24.72
N LYS A 119 9.28 5.10 -25.67
CA LYS A 119 9.25 5.91 -26.91
C LYS A 119 9.12 7.40 -26.64
N GLN A 120 8.38 7.78 -25.59
CA GLN A 120 8.18 9.15 -25.18
C GLN A 120 9.32 9.72 -24.33
N GLY A 121 10.34 8.91 -24.00
CA GLY A 121 11.47 9.38 -23.20
C GLY A 121 11.16 9.56 -21.70
N LEU A 122 10.04 9.04 -21.20
CA LEU A 122 9.58 9.25 -19.83
C LEU A 122 10.45 8.49 -18.84
N LYS A 123 11.00 9.15 -17.82
CA LYS A 123 11.80 8.55 -16.74
C LYS A 123 11.23 8.96 -15.39
N GLY A 124 11.63 8.25 -14.34
CA GLY A 124 11.29 8.64 -12.98
C GLY A 124 11.40 7.49 -11.99
N THR A 125 11.10 7.80 -10.74
CA THR A 125 11.09 6.81 -9.67
C THR A 125 9.68 6.71 -9.10
N THR A 126 9.08 5.53 -9.15
CA THR A 126 7.86 5.21 -8.41
C THR A 126 8.28 4.61 -7.07
N VAL A 127 7.86 5.20 -5.96
CA VAL A 127 8.07 4.59 -4.64
C VAL A 127 6.82 3.79 -4.28
N ILE A 128 6.97 2.48 -4.11
CA ILE A 128 5.88 1.59 -3.71
C ILE A 128 6.00 1.20 -2.25
N LEU A 129 4.86 1.02 -1.59
CA LEU A 129 4.79 0.37 -0.28
C LEU A 129 4.13 -0.99 -0.45
N VAL A 130 4.80 -2.03 0.03
CA VAL A 130 4.34 -3.41 -0.09
C VAL A 130 4.10 -4.06 1.26
N VAL A 131 3.07 -4.91 1.32
CA VAL A 131 2.77 -5.80 2.45
C VAL A 131 3.34 -7.17 2.12
N ILE A 132 4.21 -7.67 2.99
CA ILE A 132 4.85 -8.98 2.88
C ILE A 132 4.28 -9.85 3.99
N ASN A 133 3.77 -11.04 3.65
CA ASN A 133 3.30 -11.99 4.65
C ASN A 133 4.45 -12.82 5.25
N ARG A 134 4.18 -13.64 6.28
CA ARG A 134 5.18 -14.52 6.91
C ARG A 134 5.92 -15.43 5.91
N GLU A 135 5.27 -15.85 4.82
CA GLU A 135 5.88 -16.69 3.79
C GLU A 135 6.75 -15.90 2.79
N GLY A 136 6.88 -14.58 2.96
CA GLY A 136 7.69 -13.72 2.09
C GLY A 136 7.01 -13.34 0.78
N ARG A 137 5.70 -13.53 0.66
CA ARG A 137 4.92 -13.13 -0.53
C ARG A 137 4.35 -11.73 -0.36
N VAL A 138 4.33 -10.98 -1.46
CA VAL A 138 3.64 -9.68 -1.50
C VAL A 138 2.13 -9.88 -1.59
N THR A 139 1.38 -9.40 -0.60
CA THR A 139 -0.08 -9.56 -0.49
C THR A 139 -0.85 -8.26 -0.67
N GLY A 140 -0.20 -7.11 -0.51
CA GLY A 140 -0.79 -5.77 -0.71
C GLY A 140 0.26 -4.80 -1.24
N ARG A 141 -0.16 -3.86 -2.11
CA ARG A 141 0.74 -2.88 -2.76
C ARG A 141 0.00 -1.56 -2.99
N ILE A 142 0.66 -0.44 -2.71
CA ILE A 142 0.20 0.92 -3.06
C ILE A 142 1.36 1.75 -3.60
N ILE A 143 1.03 2.82 -4.32
CA ILE A 143 2.00 3.84 -4.72
C ILE A 143 2.12 4.82 -3.56
N ALA A 144 3.26 4.86 -2.88
CA ALA A 144 3.53 5.85 -1.84
C ALA A 144 3.91 7.21 -2.45
N GLU A 145 4.73 7.18 -3.51
CA GLU A 145 5.10 8.37 -4.29
C GLU A 145 5.07 8.03 -5.77
N SER A 146 4.33 8.82 -6.54
CA SER A 146 4.24 8.67 -8.00
C SER A 146 5.51 9.19 -8.66
N SER A 147 5.90 8.52 -9.75
CA SER A 147 6.93 9.02 -10.67
C SER A 147 6.52 10.27 -11.45
N GLY A 148 5.24 10.67 -11.37
CA GLY A 148 4.61 11.67 -12.24
C GLY A 148 4.08 11.08 -13.55
N HIS A 149 4.29 9.77 -13.79
CA HIS A 149 3.87 9.09 -15.01
C HIS A 149 3.05 7.83 -14.69
N PRO A 150 1.72 7.84 -14.90
CA PRO A 150 0.86 6.70 -14.56
C PRO A 150 1.29 5.36 -15.18
N ALA A 151 1.86 5.38 -16.39
CA ALA A 151 2.35 4.17 -17.03
C ALA A 151 3.53 3.52 -16.29
N LEU A 152 4.44 4.33 -15.73
CA LEU A 152 5.58 3.84 -14.95
C LEU A 152 5.10 3.34 -13.58
N ASP A 153 4.16 4.05 -12.96
CA ASP A 153 3.59 3.66 -11.67
C ASP A 153 2.85 2.32 -11.74
N GLU A 154 2.03 2.12 -12.77
CA GLU A 154 1.35 0.84 -13.01
C GLU A 154 2.36 -0.28 -13.30
N ALA A 155 3.43 0.00 -14.04
CA ALA A 155 4.49 -0.99 -14.29
C ALA A 155 5.19 -1.41 -12.99
N ALA A 156 5.45 -0.48 -12.08
CA ALA A 156 6.04 -0.77 -10.77
C ALA A 156 5.11 -1.65 -9.90
N ILE A 157 3.82 -1.28 -9.78
CA ILE A 157 2.84 -2.06 -9.01
C ILE A 157 2.67 -3.47 -9.58
N ASN A 158 2.62 -3.61 -10.89
CA ASN A 158 2.48 -4.90 -11.56
C ASN A 158 3.70 -5.80 -11.33
N ALA A 159 4.91 -5.26 -11.44
CA ALA A 159 6.13 -6.02 -11.18
C ALA A 159 6.20 -6.54 -9.74
N ALA A 160 5.86 -5.68 -8.78
CA ALA A 160 5.87 -6.01 -7.36
C ALA A 160 4.92 -7.14 -6.97
N SER A 161 3.91 -7.45 -7.79
CA SER A 161 3.02 -8.61 -7.56
C SER A 161 3.75 -9.96 -7.54
N ALA A 162 4.83 -10.06 -8.32
CA ALA A 162 5.59 -11.29 -8.50
C ALA A 162 6.82 -11.37 -7.58
N TRP A 163 7.05 -10.33 -6.78
CA TRP A 163 8.21 -10.29 -5.90
C TRP A 163 8.00 -11.22 -4.71
N THR A 164 9.09 -11.87 -4.32
CA THR A 164 9.16 -12.74 -3.15
C THR A 164 10.41 -12.41 -2.36
N PHE A 165 10.29 -12.55 -1.05
CA PHE A 165 11.31 -12.22 -0.08
C PHE A 165 11.58 -13.42 0.82
N SER A 166 12.74 -13.46 1.43
CA SER A 166 13.09 -14.45 2.45
C SER A 166 13.48 -13.73 3.73
N SER A 167 12.97 -14.21 4.86
CA SER A 167 13.30 -13.63 6.16
C SER A 167 14.58 -14.24 6.74
N LYS A 168 15.38 -13.42 7.43
CA LYS A 168 16.48 -13.90 8.29
C LYS A 168 16.01 -14.34 9.68
N ARG A 169 14.78 -13.98 10.07
CA ARG A 169 14.18 -14.39 11.33
C ARG A 169 13.69 -15.83 11.21
N SER A 170 13.95 -16.64 12.24
CA SER A 170 13.34 -17.97 12.36
C SER A 170 11.83 -17.89 12.57
N ASP A 171 11.35 -16.80 13.19
CA ASP A 171 9.93 -16.50 13.39
C ASP A 171 9.64 -15.07 12.88
N PRO A 172 9.25 -14.93 11.59
CA PRO A 172 8.83 -13.65 11.03
C PRO A 172 7.42 -13.28 11.52
N PRO A 173 7.09 -11.97 11.60
CA PRO A 173 5.72 -11.53 11.88
C PRO A 173 4.74 -11.99 10.79
N ASP A 174 3.45 -12.02 11.10
CA ASP A 174 2.40 -12.38 10.13
C ASP A 174 2.38 -11.44 8.92
N VAL A 175 2.71 -10.17 9.16
CA VAL A 175 2.75 -9.10 8.17
C VAL A 175 3.98 -8.21 8.42
N SER A 176 4.61 -7.75 7.34
CA SER A 176 5.69 -6.76 7.32
C SER A 176 5.44 -5.73 6.22
N LEU A 177 5.97 -4.52 6.40
CA LEU A 177 5.94 -3.45 5.40
C LEU A 177 7.33 -3.20 4.82
N ALA A 178 7.41 -2.91 3.52
CA ALA A 178 8.63 -2.46 2.88
C ALA A 178 8.36 -1.34 1.88
N ARG A 179 9.14 -0.25 1.98
CA ARG A 179 9.12 0.88 1.05
C ARG A 179 10.23 0.68 0.03
N ILE A 180 9.88 0.58 -1.25
CA ILE A 180 10.82 0.19 -2.31
C ILE A 180 10.76 1.22 -3.45
N PRO A 181 11.86 1.94 -3.75
CA PRO A 181 11.94 2.77 -4.94
C PRO A 181 12.13 1.90 -6.19
N VAL A 182 11.38 2.20 -7.24
CA VAL A 182 11.46 1.55 -8.55
C VAL A 182 11.87 2.60 -9.57
N ASN A 183 13.12 2.52 -10.02
CA ASN A 183 13.70 3.49 -10.96
C ASN A 183 13.49 3.06 -12.42
N PHE A 184 13.05 3.99 -13.26
CA PHE A 184 12.96 3.84 -14.71
C PHE A 184 13.93 4.80 -15.39
N GLU A 185 15.01 4.25 -15.92
CA GLU A 185 16.08 4.96 -16.61
C GLU A 185 16.49 4.26 -17.92
N PHE A 186 17.36 4.91 -18.72
CA PHE A 186 17.89 4.38 -19.99
C PHE A 186 19.33 3.94 -19.82
#